data_AF-A0A848HHV4-F1
#
_entry.id   AF-A0A848HHV4-F1
#
_cell.length_a   1.000
_cell.length_b   1.000
_cell.length_c   1.000
_cell.angle_alpha   90.00
_cell.angle_beta   90.00
_cell.angle_gamma   90.00
#
_symmetry.space_group_name_H-M   'P 1'
#
loop_
_entity.id
_entity.type
_entity.pdbx_description
1 polymer ?
#
loop_
_entity_poly.entity_id
_entity_poly.type
_entity_poly.pdbx_seq_one_letter_code
_entity_poly.pdbx_strand_id
1 'polypeptide(L)'
;MASVELNGAVIDSEQAFHSECRRAFGFPESYSDTMDGWVDCLSYLRDDDGMTKFKLGANEKLEIVVKDAAAMREKAPELLEEIAFCVGGINERYEDYGEKPALALVLR
;
A
#
# COMPACT_ATOMS: atom_id res chain seq x y z
N MET A 1 -2.04 -12.13 -10.82
CA MET A 1 -2.61 -11.06 -9.99
C MET A 1 -1.77 -10.94 -8.75
N ALA A 2 -1.05 -9.83 -8.59
CA ALA A 2 -0.25 -9.60 -7.40
C ALA A 2 -1.18 -9.14 -6.27
N SER A 3 -1.01 -9.70 -5.08
CA SER A 3 -1.75 -9.26 -3.90
C SER A 3 -0.86 -9.28 -2.66
N VAL A 4 -1.20 -8.43 -1.72
CA VAL A 4 -0.58 -8.32 -0.41
C VAL A 4 -1.69 -8.25 0.64
N GLU A 5 -1.51 -8.95 1.75
CA GLU A 5 -2.50 -9.00 2.83
C GLU A 5 -1.96 -8.31 4.08
N LEU A 6 -2.72 -7.35 4.58
CA LEU A 6 -2.52 -6.66 5.85
C LEU A 6 -3.56 -7.14 6.85
N ASN A 7 -3.14 -7.40 8.09
CA ASN A 7 -4.04 -7.78 9.15
C ASN A 7 -4.62 -6.54 9.85
N GLY A 8 -5.80 -6.10 9.42
CA GLY A 8 -6.49 -4.95 10.00
C GLY A 8 -6.89 -5.13 11.47
N ALA A 9 -6.99 -6.36 11.97
CA ALA A 9 -7.30 -6.59 13.39
C ALA A 9 -6.19 -6.09 14.33
N VAL A 10 -4.94 -6.04 13.85
CA VAL A 10 -3.77 -5.60 14.63
C VAL A 10 -3.35 -4.16 14.32
N ILE A 11 -3.94 -3.53 13.30
CA ILE A 11 -3.60 -2.15 12.92
C ILE A 11 -4.50 -1.19 13.69
N ASP A 12 -3.95 -0.62 14.75
CA ASP A 12 -4.60 0.39 15.61
C ASP A 12 -3.86 1.73 15.63
N SER A 13 -2.76 1.82 14.90
CA SER A 13 -1.82 2.94 14.88
C SER A 13 -0.98 2.91 13.61
N GLU A 14 -0.38 4.06 13.25
CA GLU A 14 0.57 4.17 12.14
C GLU A 14 1.76 3.20 12.33
N GLN A 15 2.27 3.08 13.56
CA GLN A 15 3.37 2.16 13.86
C GLN A 15 2.98 0.70 13.54
N ALA A 16 1.78 0.26 13.94
CA ALA A 16 1.29 -1.08 13.65
C ALA A 16 1.07 -1.29 12.15
N PHE A 17 0.56 -0.27 11.44
CA PHE A 17 0.43 -0.29 9.99
C PHE A 17 1.77 -0.46 9.28
N HIS A 18 2.76 0.37 9.61
CA HIS A 18 4.08 0.30 8.99
C HIS A 18 4.81 -1.02 9.28
N SER A 19 4.64 -1.56 10.49
CA SER A 19 5.13 -2.90 10.85
C SER A 19 4.52 -3.99 9.96
N GLU A 20 3.19 -3.98 9.79
CA GLU A 20 2.50 -4.90 8.87
C GLU A 20 2.93 -4.70 7.42
N CYS A 21 3.17 -3.45 7.00
CA CYS A 21 3.66 -3.16 5.65
C CYS A 21 5.06 -3.72 5.39
N ARG A 22 6.02 -3.54 6.31
CA ARG A 22 7.36 -4.14 6.17
C ARG A 22 7.27 -5.65 5.99
N ARG A 23 6.47 -6.32 6.83
CA ARG A 23 6.25 -7.77 6.76
C ARG A 23 5.65 -8.18 5.41
N ALA A 24 4.65 -7.45 4.92
CA ALA A 24 3.83 -7.88 3.80
C ALA A 24 4.40 -7.47 2.44
N PHE A 25 4.92 -6.25 2.30
CA PHE A 25 5.44 -5.71 1.05
C PHE A 25 6.92 -6.03 0.79
N GLY A 26 7.69 -6.35 1.84
CA GLY A 26 9.13 -6.55 1.70
C GLY A 26 9.86 -5.26 1.34
N PHE A 27 9.46 -4.15 1.99
CA PHE A 27 10.13 -2.86 1.84
C PHE A 27 11.61 -2.92 2.27
N PRO A 28 12.48 -2.07 1.73
CA PRO A 28 13.90 -2.03 2.07
C PRO A 28 14.12 -1.62 3.53
N GLU A 29 15.32 -1.93 4.05
CA GLU A 29 15.73 -1.51 5.39
C GLU A 29 15.66 0.01 5.59
N SER A 30 15.87 0.78 4.51
CA SER A 30 15.82 2.24 4.49
C SER A 30 14.42 2.85 4.54
N TYR A 31 13.36 2.03 4.52
CA TYR A 31 11.99 2.50 4.66
C TYR A 31 11.81 3.30 5.97
N SER A 32 11.13 4.44 5.92
CA SER A 32 11.08 5.44 7.01
C SER A 32 9.95 5.25 8.03
N ASP A 33 9.07 4.27 7.85
CA ASP A 33 7.84 4.11 8.65
C ASP A 33 6.99 5.40 8.70
N THR A 34 6.88 6.08 7.55
CA THR A 34 5.99 7.23 7.35
C THR A 34 5.10 7.00 6.13
N MET A 35 3.98 7.73 6.04
CA MET A 35 3.12 7.67 4.87
C MET A 35 3.82 8.17 3.59
N ASP A 36 4.68 9.17 3.69
CA ASP A 36 5.54 9.59 2.56
C ASP A 36 6.44 8.45 2.09
N GLY A 37 7.12 7.76 3.01
CA GLY A 37 7.94 6.60 2.66
C GLY A 37 7.12 5.45 2.08
N TRP A 38 5.87 5.29 2.52
CA TRP A 38 4.94 4.27 2.01
C TRP A 38 4.54 4.58 0.57
N VAL A 39 4.21 5.84 0.29
CA VAL A 39 3.93 6.33 -1.06
C VAL A 39 5.14 6.16 -1.95
N ASP A 40 6.33 6.54 -1.49
CA ASP A 40 7.58 6.41 -2.25
C ASP A 40 7.83 4.96 -2.66
N CYS A 41 7.68 4.01 -1.72
CA CYS A 41 7.89 2.59 -2.02
C CYS A 41 6.88 2.01 -3.03
N LEU A 42 5.69 2.60 -3.13
CA LEU A 42 4.61 2.09 -3.99
C LEU A 42 4.42 2.89 -5.29
N SER A 43 5.18 3.97 -5.47
CA SER A 43 5.02 4.88 -6.62
C SER A 43 5.59 4.33 -7.93
N TYR A 44 6.46 3.32 -7.88
CA TYR A 44 7.21 2.82 -9.05
C TYR A 44 7.22 1.29 -9.15
N LEU A 45 6.10 0.63 -8.82
CA LEU A 45 5.95 -0.83 -8.85
C LEU A 45 6.21 -1.52 -10.20
N ARG A 46 6.33 -0.76 -11.30
CA ARG A 46 6.67 -1.28 -12.63
C ARG A 46 8.15 -1.12 -12.97
N ASP A 47 8.87 -0.32 -12.20
CA ASP A 47 10.29 -0.09 -12.36
C ASP A 47 11.07 -1.20 -11.62
N ASP A 48 12.37 -1.27 -11.90
CA ASP A 48 13.29 -2.24 -11.29
C ASP A 48 14.11 -1.56 -10.18
N ASP A 49 13.42 -0.95 -9.22
CA ASP A 49 14.02 -0.11 -8.17
C ASP A 49 14.29 -0.85 -6.84
N GLY A 50 13.69 -2.03 -6.66
CA GLY A 50 13.83 -2.84 -5.46
C GLY A 50 13.11 -2.29 -4.22
N MET A 51 12.16 -1.36 -4.38
CA MET A 51 11.44 -0.75 -3.25
C MET A 51 10.41 -1.70 -2.61
N THR A 52 9.95 -2.71 -3.35
CA THR A 52 9.09 -3.77 -2.82
C THR A 52 9.51 -5.12 -3.39
N LYS A 53 8.99 -6.21 -2.82
CA LYS A 53 9.16 -7.55 -3.41
C LYS A 53 8.31 -7.77 -4.67
N PHE A 54 7.43 -6.82 -5.01
CA PHE A 54 6.54 -6.89 -6.16
C PHE A 54 7.11 -6.10 -7.33
N LYS A 55 7.00 -6.69 -8.52
CA LYS A 55 7.28 -6.04 -9.79
C LYS A 55 6.11 -6.31 -10.72
N LEU A 56 5.36 -5.27 -11.05
CA LEU A 56 4.17 -5.32 -11.90
C LEU A 56 4.57 -5.22 -13.36
N GLY A 57 3.89 -5.98 -14.20
CA GLY A 57 3.90 -5.77 -15.64
C GLY A 57 3.08 -4.55 -16.06
N ALA A 58 3.14 -4.23 -17.35
CA ALA A 58 2.29 -3.21 -17.94
C ALA A 58 0.81 -3.53 -17.69
N ASN A 59 0.07 -2.54 -17.16
CA ASN A 59 -1.35 -2.64 -16.81
C ASN A 59 -1.70 -3.64 -15.69
N GLU A 60 -0.72 -4.28 -15.04
CA GLU A 60 -1.00 -5.08 -13.85
C GLU A 60 -1.29 -4.19 -12.64
N LYS A 61 -1.99 -4.80 -11.67
CA LYS A 61 -2.32 -4.20 -10.38
C LYS A 61 -1.84 -5.05 -9.23
N LEU A 62 -1.41 -4.38 -8.17
CA LEU A 62 -1.26 -4.93 -6.83
C LEU A 62 -2.54 -4.68 -6.04
N GLU A 63 -3.18 -5.75 -5.57
CA GLU A 63 -4.27 -5.66 -4.61
C GLU A 63 -3.72 -5.58 -3.19
N ILE A 64 -4.00 -4.48 -2.50
CA ILE A 64 -3.75 -4.30 -1.07
C ILE A 64 -5.01 -4.73 -0.34
N VAL A 65 -4.99 -5.93 0.22
CA VAL A 65 -6.13 -6.53 0.92
C VAL A 65 -5.99 -6.28 2.42
N VAL A 66 -6.83 -5.43 2.98
CA VAL A 66 -6.96 -5.26 4.43
C VAL A 66 -7.97 -6.28 4.93
N LYS A 67 -7.50 -7.32 5.62
CA LYS A 67 -8.37 -8.27 6.33
C LYS A 67 -8.87 -7.66 7.63
N ASP A 68 -10.06 -8.05 8.08
CA ASP A 68 -10.67 -7.50 9.30
C ASP A 68 -10.72 -5.96 9.23
N ALA A 69 -11.04 -5.42 8.05
CA ALA A 69 -11.04 -3.98 7.80
C ALA A 69 -12.07 -3.24 8.67
N ALA A 70 -13.14 -3.92 9.09
CA ALA A 70 -14.08 -3.39 10.06
C ALA A 70 -13.41 -3.10 11.42
N ALA A 71 -12.56 -4.00 11.91
CA ALA A 71 -11.83 -3.81 13.16
C ALA A 71 -10.82 -2.65 13.05
N MET A 72 -10.11 -2.55 11.92
CA MET A 72 -9.23 -1.41 11.66
C MET A 72 -10.02 -0.10 11.62
N ARG A 73 -11.18 -0.07 10.95
CA ARG A 73 -12.02 1.13 10.85
C ARG A 73 -12.51 1.61 12.21
N GLU A 74 -12.81 0.70 13.15
CA GLU A 74 -13.21 1.08 14.51
C GLU A 74 -12.05 1.67 15.32
N LYS A 75 -10.83 1.15 15.13
CA LYS A 75 -9.65 1.54 15.93
C LYS A 75 -8.88 2.72 15.36
N ALA A 76 -8.78 2.80 14.04
CA ALA A 76 -7.96 3.76 13.30
C ALA A 76 -8.67 4.23 12.01
N PRO A 77 -9.85 4.89 12.12
CA PRO A 77 -10.62 5.33 10.96
C PRO A 77 -9.86 6.32 10.08
N GLU A 78 -9.19 7.30 10.70
CA GLU A 78 -8.42 8.33 10.00
C GLU A 78 -7.27 7.73 9.18
N LEU A 79 -6.56 6.73 9.74
CA LEU A 79 -5.49 6.01 9.03
C LEU A 79 -6.03 5.21 7.85
N LEU A 80 -7.20 4.58 7.98
CA LEU A 80 -7.81 3.85 6.86
C LEU A 80 -8.23 4.80 5.72
N GLU A 81 -8.73 6.00 6.06
CA GLU A 81 -9.04 7.06 5.10
C GLU A 81 -7.76 7.58 4.42
N GLU A 82 -6.70 7.79 5.18
CA GLU A 82 -5.40 8.22 4.67
C GLU A 82 -4.81 7.19 3.70
N ILE A 83 -4.86 5.89 4.02
CA ILE A 83 -4.43 4.83 3.10
C ILE A 83 -5.23 4.88 1.79
N ALA A 84 -6.56 5.02 1.87
CA ALA A 84 -7.39 5.12 0.68
C ALA A 84 -7.05 6.37 -0.16
N PHE A 85 -6.78 7.50 0.50
CA PHE A 85 -6.34 8.73 -0.15
C PHE A 85 -4.98 8.55 -0.86
N CYS A 86 -3.98 7.99 -0.18
CA CYS A 86 -2.66 7.74 -0.75
C CYS A 86 -2.71 6.74 -1.92
N VAL A 87 -3.53 5.67 -1.84
CA VAL A 87 -3.76 4.76 -2.98
C VAL A 87 -4.31 5.52 -4.19
N GLY A 88 -5.24 6.45 -3.96
CA GLY A 88 -5.77 7.33 -5.00
C GLY A 88 -4.67 8.19 -5.63
N GLY A 89 -3.88 8.90 -4.81
CA GLY A 89 -2.81 9.77 -5.27
C GLY A 89 -1.69 9.04 -6.02
N ILE A 90 -1.32 7.82 -5.59
CA ILE A 90 -0.37 6.98 -6.35
C ILE A 90 -0.95 6.65 -7.73
N ASN A 91 -2.22 6.24 -7.80
CA ASN A 91 -2.85 5.90 -9.07
C ASN A 91 -3.00 7.11 -10.00
N GLU A 92 -3.27 8.31 -9.46
CA GLU A 92 -3.27 9.57 -10.23
C GLU A 92 -1.88 9.84 -10.84
N ARG A 93 -0.80 9.62 -10.08
CA ARG A 93 0.57 9.73 -10.60
C ARG A 93 0.84 8.77 -11.77
N TYR A 94 0.35 7.53 -11.70
CA TYR A 94 0.42 6.59 -12.83
C TYR A 94 -0.35 7.12 -14.06
N GLU A 95 -1.52 7.70 -13.84
CA GLU A 95 -2.33 8.29 -14.92
C GLU A 95 -1.62 9.49 -15.57
N ASP A 96 -0.96 10.35 -14.79
CA ASP A 96 -0.13 11.45 -15.30
C ASP A 96 1.01 10.98 -16.22
N TYR A 97 1.49 9.75 -16.03
CA TYR A 97 2.48 9.10 -16.90
C TYR A 97 1.87 8.39 -18.11
N GLY A 98 0.55 8.47 -18.30
CA GLY A 98 -0.18 7.79 -19.36
C GLY A 98 -0.37 6.29 -19.10
N GLU A 99 -0.19 5.85 -17.86
CA GLU A 99 -0.28 4.46 -17.48
C GLU A 99 -1.62 4.09 -16.82
N LYS A 100 -1.90 2.79 -16.67
CA LYS A 100 -3.06 2.32 -15.91
C LYS A 100 -2.77 2.32 -14.40
N PRO A 101 -3.80 2.51 -13.55
CA PRO A 101 -3.67 2.42 -12.10
C PRO A 101 -2.94 1.14 -11.68
N ALA A 102 -1.98 1.26 -10.77
CA ALA A 102 -1.16 0.15 -10.29
C ALA A 102 -1.69 -0.47 -8.99
N LEU A 103 -2.52 0.24 -8.23
CA LEU A 103 -3.00 -0.19 -6.93
C LEU A 103 -4.52 -0.38 -6.90
N ALA A 104 -4.96 -1.35 -6.11
CA ALA A 104 -6.34 -1.49 -5.71
C ALA A 104 -6.42 -1.77 -4.20
N LEU A 105 -7.18 -0.97 -3.46
CA LEU A 105 -7.47 -1.22 -2.05
C LEU A 105 -8.72 -2.08 -1.92
N VAL A 106 -8.60 -3.21 -1.24
CA VAL A 106 -9.70 -4.17 -1.03
C VAL A 106 -9.91 -4.34 0.48
N LEU A 107 -11.09 -3.95 0.97
CA LEU A 107 -11.46 -4.06 2.37
C LEU A 107 -12.29 -5.34 2.56
N ARG A 108 -11.84 -6.26 3.42
CA ARG A 108 -12.51 -7.53 3.72
C ARG A 108 -12.80 -7.71 5.19
#